data_AF-A0A7C6LYX9-F1
#
_entry.id   AF-A0A7C6LYX9-F1
#
_cell.length_a   1.000
_cell.length_b   1.000
_cell.length_c   1.000
_cell.angle_alpha   90.00
_cell.angle_beta   90.00
_cell.angle_gamma   90.00
#
_symmetry.space_group_name_H-M   'P 1'
#
loop_
_entity.id
_entity.type
_entity.pdbx_description
1 polymer ?
#
loop_
_entity_poly.entity_id
_entity_poly.type
_entity_poly.pdbx_seq_one_letter_code
_entity_poly.pdbx_strand_id
1 'polypeptide(L)'
;MTIDMLEEYYHTKKSLLRQCINISEEFLNSLENWELLPNIMSRREEAIQKLKQLEITTGKTAAAYLPPEKKRELDNLFGLILELDKDCACQIYTEQQNILCSLKRNIKEQKLMQYAQVNQPEQGKVFDYKK
;
A
#
# COMPACT_ATOMS: atom_id res chain seq x y z
N MET A 1 -3.88 -37.86 11.54
CA MET A 1 -2.98 -36.70 11.55
C MET A 1 -2.19 -36.76 12.85
N THR A 2 -0.86 -36.62 12.81
CA THR A 2 -0.07 -36.63 14.05
C THR A 2 -0.20 -35.30 14.77
N ILE A 3 0.01 -35.30 16.09
CA ILE A 3 0.03 -34.08 16.89
C ILE A 3 1.11 -33.12 16.36
N ASP A 4 2.27 -33.64 15.96
CA ASP A 4 3.37 -32.85 15.41
C ASP A 4 2.97 -32.10 14.11
N MET A 5 2.20 -32.73 13.22
CA MET A 5 1.73 -32.09 11.99
C MET A 5 0.74 -30.95 12.27
N LEU A 6 -0.09 -31.08 13.31
CA LEU A 6 -1.05 -30.04 13.73
C LEU A 6 -0.33 -28.83 14.33
N GLU A 7 0.68 -29.09 15.17
CA GLU A 7 1.52 -28.05 15.75
C GLU A 7 2.33 -27.33 14.67
N GLU A 8 2.96 -28.07 13.75
CA GLU A 8 3.70 -27.51 12.63
C GLU A 8 2.82 -26.63 11.73
N TYR A 9 1.61 -27.08 11.38
CA TYR A 9 0.66 -26.29 10.62
C TYR A 9 0.31 -24.98 11.33
N TYR A 10 -0.03 -25.05 12.62
CA TYR A 10 -0.40 -23.86 13.39
C TYR A 10 0.76 -22.86 13.49
N HIS A 11 1.97 -23.33 13.82
CA HIS A 11 3.13 -22.45 13.96
C HIS A 11 3.54 -21.84 12.62
N THR A 12 3.49 -22.61 11.54
CA THR A 12 3.82 -22.13 10.19
C THR A 12 2.80 -21.08 9.74
N LYS A 13 1.50 -21.36 9.89
CA LYS A 13 0.43 -20.42 9.54
C LYS A 13 0.54 -19.13 10.34
N LYS A 14 0.73 -19.23 11.66
CA LYS A 14 0.92 -18.09 12.54
C LYS A 14 2.12 -17.24 12.14
N SER A 15 3.25 -17.87 11.82
CA SER A 15 4.46 -17.17 11.37
C SER A 15 4.22 -16.39 10.08
N LEU A 16 3.57 -17.02 9.09
CA LEU A 16 3.25 -16.36 7.83
C LEU A 16 2.26 -15.20 8.00
N LEU A 17 1.25 -15.34 8.86
CA LEU A 17 0.33 -14.23 9.18
C LEU A 17 1.06 -13.05 9.83
N ARG A 18 1.99 -13.32 10.76
CA ARG A 18 2.83 -12.28 11.36
C ARG A 18 3.75 -11.61 10.33
N GLN A 19 4.28 -12.37 9.37
CA GLN A 19 5.03 -11.78 8.26
C GLN A 19 4.16 -10.82 7.45
N CYS A 20 2.91 -11.20 7.13
CA CYS A 20 1.97 -10.30 6.46
C CYS A 20 1.72 -9.01 7.26
N ILE A 21 1.51 -9.12 8.58
CA ILE A 21 1.32 -7.95 9.46
C ILE A 21 2.54 -7.02 9.39
N ASN A 22 3.75 -7.55 9.59
CA ASN A 22 4.97 -6.75 9.55
C ASN A 22 5.16 -6.06 8.18
N ILE A 23 4.82 -6.75 7.09
CA ILE A 23 4.90 -6.19 5.74
C ILE A 23 3.85 -5.08 5.55
N SER A 24 2.63 -5.24 6.07
CA SER A 24 1.62 -4.17 6.05
C SER A 24 2.06 -2.94 6.85
N GLU A 25 2.68 -3.12 8.02
CA GLU A 25 3.25 -2.03 8.80
C GLU A 25 4.43 -1.35 8.06
N GLU A 26 5.32 -2.13 7.45
CA GLU A 26 6.41 -1.61 6.61
C GLU A 26 5.87 -0.80 5.43
N PHE A 27 4.79 -1.27 4.80
CA PHE A 27 4.12 -0.57 3.71
C PHE A 27 3.59 0.80 4.15
N LEU A 28 2.86 0.86 5.28
CA LEU A 28 2.34 2.10 5.85
C LEU A 28 3.47 3.10 6.16
N ASN A 29 4.57 2.63 6.73
CA ASN A 29 5.73 3.47 7.05
C ASN A 29 6.53 3.92 5.82
N SER A 30 6.28 3.33 4.65
CA SER A 30 7.06 3.57 3.42
C SER A 30 6.28 4.30 2.34
N LEU A 31 5.08 4.80 2.62
CA LEU A 31 4.22 5.45 1.61
C LEU A 31 4.85 6.67 0.94
N GLU A 32 5.65 7.44 1.67
CA GLU A 32 6.41 8.57 1.12
C GLU A 32 7.58 8.11 0.23
N ASN A 33 8.09 6.89 0.46
CA ASN A 33 9.19 6.27 -0.27
C ASN A 33 8.64 5.30 -1.33
N TRP A 34 7.87 5.84 -2.28
CA TRP A 34 7.11 5.10 -3.30
C TRP A 34 7.94 4.11 -4.12
N GLU A 35 9.25 4.33 -4.28
CA GLU A 35 10.18 3.42 -4.97
C GLU A 35 10.35 2.06 -4.27
N LEU A 36 10.10 1.99 -2.95
CA LEU A 36 10.21 0.75 -2.17
C LEU A 36 8.95 -0.11 -2.26
N LEU A 37 7.80 0.50 -2.57
CA LEU A 37 6.49 -0.16 -2.53
C LEU A 37 6.39 -1.40 -3.43
N PRO A 38 6.94 -1.44 -4.66
CA PRO A 38 6.90 -2.65 -5.50
C PRO A 38 7.58 -3.86 -4.84
N ASN A 39 8.72 -3.64 -4.17
CA ASN A 39 9.43 -4.71 -3.46
C ASN A 39 8.62 -5.21 -2.26
N ILE A 40 8.09 -4.28 -1.46
CA ILE A 40 7.24 -4.59 -0.29
C ILE A 40 6.02 -5.42 -0.73
N MET A 41 5.35 -5.01 -1.81
CA MET A 41 4.21 -5.74 -2.37
C MET A 41 4.60 -7.13 -2.91
N SER A 42 5.78 -7.27 -3.53
CA SER A 42 6.27 -8.57 -3.99
C SER A 42 6.52 -9.54 -2.84
N ARG A 43 7.15 -9.09 -1.75
CA ARG A 43 7.34 -9.88 -0.52
C ARG A 43 6.01 -10.29 0.10
N ARG A 44 5.03 -9.38 0.07
CA ARG A 44 3.68 -9.64 0.56
C ARG A 44 2.99 -10.76 -0.23
N GLU A 45 3.06 -10.67 -1.57
CA GLU A 45 2.51 -11.69 -2.46
C GLU A 45 3.14 -13.06 -2.20
N GLU A 46 4.47 -13.11 -2.01
CA GLU A 46 5.17 -14.36 -1.68
C GLU A 46 4.65 -14.99 -0.38
N ALA A 47 4.43 -14.19 0.67
CA ALA A 47 3.87 -14.67 1.94
C ALA A 47 2.44 -15.21 1.78
N ILE A 48 1.62 -14.53 0.97
CA ILE A 48 0.25 -14.97 0.65
C ILE A 48 0.26 -16.28 -0.15
N GLN A 49 1.17 -16.44 -1.11
CA GLN A 49 1.31 -17.69 -1.85
C GLN A 49 1.74 -18.85 -0.94
N LYS A 50 2.66 -18.61 0.01
CA LYS A 50 3.03 -19.61 1.02
C LYS A 50 1.84 -20.00 1.91
N LEU A 51 1.03 -19.03 2.35
CA LEU A 51 -0.21 -19.30 3.09
C LEU A 51 -1.18 -20.15 2.28
N LYS A 52 -1.40 -19.79 1.01
CA LYS A 52 -2.27 -20.55 0.10
C LYS A 52 -1.79 -21.98 -0.07
N GLN A 53 -0.48 -22.18 -0.27
CA GLN A 53 0.09 -23.52 -0.41
C GLN A 53 -0.09 -24.34 0.86
N LEU A 54 0.14 -23.75 2.03
CA LEU A 54 -0.10 -24.39 3.33
C LEU A 54 -1.56 -24.85 3.46
N GLU A 55 -2.52 -24.00 3.09
CA GLU A 55 -3.95 -24.33 3.12
C GLU A 55 -4.33 -25.47 2.18
N ILE A 56 -3.76 -25.50 0.97
CA ILE A 56 -4.00 -26.57 -0.01
C ILE A 56 -3.45 -27.90 0.49
N THR A 57 -2.24 -27.92 1.04
CA THR A 57 -1.54 -29.15 1.43
C THR A 57 -2.07 -29.74 2.74
N THR A 58 -2.39 -28.90 3.73
CA THR A 58 -2.73 -29.35 5.10
C THR A 58 -3.95 -28.66 5.71
N GLY A 59 -4.41 -27.54 5.16
CA GLY A 59 -5.38 -26.64 5.79
C GLY A 59 -6.72 -27.28 6.17
N LYS A 60 -7.40 -27.94 5.23
CA LYS A 60 -8.74 -28.49 5.48
C LYS A 60 -8.77 -29.53 6.60
N THR A 61 -7.76 -30.39 6.64
CA THR A 61 -7.68 -31.45 7.62
C THR A 61 -7.12 -30.92 8.95
N ALA A 62 -6.09 -30.07 8.93
CA ALA A 62 -5.48 -29.54 10.15
C ALA A 62 -6.37 -28.53 10.87
N ALA A 63 -7.03 -27.64 10.12
CA ALA A 63 -7.94 -26.64 10.70
C ALA A 63 -9.13 -27.30 11.42
N ALA A 64 -9.61 -28.47 10.98
CA ALA A 64 -10.70 -29.16 11.67
C ALA A 64 -10.33 -29.54 13.12
N TYR A 65 -9.12 -30.07 13.31
CA TYR A 65 -8.65 -30.61 14.60
C TYR A 65 -7.93 -29.60 15.49
N LEU A 66 -7.71 -28.36 15.02
CA LEU A 66 -7.11 -27.33 15.87
C LEU A 66 -8.00 -26.99 17.07
N PRO A 67 -7.42 -26.83 18.27
CA PRO A 67 -8.13 -26.32 19.44
C PRO A 67 -8.77 -24.95 19.18
N PRO A 68 -9.94 -24.65 19.78
CA PRO A 68 -10.64 -23.38 19.59
C PRO A 68 -9.78 -22.14 19.90
N GLU A 69 -8.89 -22.22 20.88
CA GLU A 69 -8.02 -21.12 21.30
C GLU A 69 -7.03 -20.75 20.18
N LYS A 70 -6.43 -21.77 19.54
CA LYS A 70 -5.51 -21.60 18.42
C LYS A 70 -6.20 -21.06 17.18
N LYS A 71 -7.43 -21.52 16.90
CA LYS A 71 -8.27 -20.98 15.83
C LYS A 71 -8.54 -19.49 16.04
N ARG A 72 -9.02 -19.14 17.23
CA ARG A 72 -9.31 -17.74 17.60
C ARG A 72 -8.08 -16.85 17.45
N GLU A 73 -6.91 -17.33 17.86
CA GLU A 73 -5.67 -16.55 17.69
C GLU A 73 -5.34 -16.31 16.21
N LEU A 74 -5.45 -17.33 15.36
CA LEU A 74 -5.24 -17.17 13.92
C LEU A 74 -6.27 -16.21 13.31
N ASP A 75 -7.54 -16.31 13.71
CA ASP A 75 -8.61 -15.42 13.26
C ASP A 75 -8.36 -13.96 13.66
N ASN A 76 -7.85 -13.73 14.88
CA ASN A 76 -7.47 -12.40 15.35
C ASN A 76 -6.32 -11.82 14.50
N LEU A 77 -5.32 -12.62 14.15
CA LEU A 77 -4.22 -12.19 13.27
C LEU A 77 -4.75 -11.84 11.87
N PHE A 78 -5.66 -12.64 11.32
CA PHE A 78 -6.33 -12.31 10.06
C PHE A 78 -7.13 -11.02 10.14
N GLY A 79 -7.90 -10.84 11.22
CA GLY A 79 -8.65 -9.60 11.47
C GLY A 79 -7.73 -8.37 11.48
N LEU A 80 -6.60 -8.46 12.16
CA LEU A 80 -5.61 -7.38 12.18
C LEU A 80 -5.05 -7.07 10.78
N ILE A 81 -4.74 -8.08 9.96
CA ILE A 81 -4.29 -7.87 8.58
C ILE A 81 -5.36 -7.11 7.78
N LEU A 82 -6.64 -7.48 7.92
CA LEU A 82 -7.73 -6.81 7.21
C LEU A 82 -7.91 -5.34 7.62
N GLU A 83 -7.76 -5.03 8.90
CA GLU A 83 -7.81 -3.63 9.36
C GLU A 83 -6.60 -2.83 8.85
N LEU A 84 -5.38 -3.39 8.93
CA LEU A 84 -4.19 -2.75 8.36
C LEU A 84 -4.33 -2.50 6.85
N ASP A 85 -5.01 -3.39 6.12
CA ASP A 85 -5.24 -3.23 4.69
C ASP A 85 -6.20 -2.10 4.36
N LYS A 86 -7.24 -1.92 5.19
CA LYS A 86 -8.12 -0.76 5.08
C LYS A 86 -7.35 0.52 5.34
N ASP A 87 -6.52 0.54 6.36
CA ASP A 87 -5.67 1.69 6.68
C ASP A 87 -4.71 2.00 5.52
N CYS A 88 -4.06 0.99 4.94
CA CYS A 88 -3.22 1.14 3.74
C CYS A 88 -4.02 1.77 2.59
N ALA A 89 -5.21 1.26 2.29
CA ALA A 89 -6.04 1.76 1.21
C ALA A 89 -6.47 3.22 1.44
N CYS A 90 -6.85 3.57 2.66
CA CYS A 90 -7.21 4.94 3.04
C CYS A 90 -6.04 5.91 2.88
N GLN A 91 -4.83 5.51 3.30
CA GLN A 91 -3.65 6.36 3.15
C GLN A 91 -3.22 6.50 1.69
N ILE A 92 -3.24 5.41 0.89
CA ILE A 92 -2.99 5.49 -0.56
C ILE A 92 -3.96 6.48 -1.22
N TYR A 93 -5.25 6.41 -0.88
CA TYR A 93 -6.24 7.33 -1.44
C TYR A 93 -5.95 8.78 -1.06
N THR A 94 -5.56 9.02 0.19
CA THR A 94 -5.19 10.34 0.69
C THR A 94 -3.99 10.91 -0.08
N GLU A 95 -2.95 10.11 -0.27
CA GLU A 95 -1.76 10.51 -1.04
C GLU A 95 -2.08 10.78 -2.51
N GLN A 96 -2.93 9.97 -3.13
CA GLN A 96 -3.40 10.23 -4.51
C GLN A 96 -4.13 11.58 -4.61
N GLN A 97 -4.96 11.94 -3.63
CA GLN A 97 -5.63 13.25 -3.60
C GLN A 97 -4.63 14.39 -3.41
N ASN A 98 -3.64 14.22 -2.53
CA ASN A 98 -2.58 15.21 -2.29
C ASN A 98 -1.77 15.50 -3.57
N ILE A 99 -1.39 14.44 -4.29
CA ILE A 99 -0.70 14.53 -5.58
C ILE A 99 -1.57 15.25 -6.60
N LEU A 100 -2.84 14.88 -6.73
CA LEU A 100 -3.76 15.51 -7.69
C LEU A 100 -3.95 17.01 -7.41
N CYS A 101 -4.10 17.39 -6.15
CA CYS A 101 -4.21 18.79 -5.73
C CYS A 101 -2.92 19.57 -6.05
N SER A 102 -1.77 18.96 -5.79
CA SER A 102 -0.45 19.55 -6.09
C SER A 102 -0.25 19.76 -7.59
N LEU A 103 -0.63 18.78 -8.43
CA LEU A 103 -0.60 18.91 -9.89
C LEU A 103 -1.52 20.02 -10.39
N LYS A 104 -2.75 20.11 -9.87
CA LYS A 104 -3.69 21.19 -10.23
C LYS A 104 -3.13 22.58 -9.88
N ARG A 105 -2.49 22.69 -8.71
CA ARG A 105 -1.83 23.94 -8.29
C ARG A 105 -0.67 24.29 -9.21
N ASN A 106 0.21 23.33 -9.51
CA ASN A 106 1.33 23.51 -10.41
C ASN A 106 0.88 23.97 -11.81
N ILE A 107 -0.15 23.35 -12.38
CA ILE A 107 -0.72 23.77 -13.68
C ILE A 107 -1.24 25.21 -13.64
N LYS A 108 -1.90 25.62 -12.54
CA LYS A 108 -2.38 27.01 -12.38
C LYS A 108 -1.21 28.00 -12.28
N GLU A 109 -0.19 27.67 -11.50
CA GLU A 109 1.02 28.48 -11.36
C GLU A 109 1.75 28.62 -12.72
N GLN A 110 1.91 27.54 -13.47
CA GLN A 110 2.49 27.57 -14.82
C GLN A 110 1.69 28.46 -15.77
N LYS A 111 0.36 28.37 -15.77
CA LYS A 111 -0.49 29.26 -16.57
C LYS A 111 -0.31 30.73 -16.18
N LEU A 112 -0.28 31.04 -14.89
CA LEU A 112 -0.03 32.40 -14.39
C LEU A 112 1.35 32.92 -14.83
N MET A 113 2.40 32.10 -14.79
CA MET A 113 3.72 32.47 -15.29
C MET A 113 3.71 32.74 -16.80
N GLN A 114 2.98 31.94 -17.59
CA GLN A 114 2.82 32.19 -19.03
C GLN A 114 2.11 33.53 -19.28
N TYR A 115 1.06 33.86 -18.53
CA TYR A 115 0.42 35.18 -18.61
C TYR A 115 1.36 36.32 -18.18
N ALA A 116 2.19 36.12 -17.16
CA ALA A 116 3.17 37.11 -16.72
C ALA A 116 4.31 37.32 -17.74
N GLN A 117 4.73 36.27 -18.45
CA GLN A 117 5.71 36.35 -19.54
C GLN A 117 5.14 37.04 -20.79
N VAL A 118 3.87 36.79 -21.14
CA VAL A 118 3.19 37.52 -22.24
C VAL A 118 3.04 39.02 -21.93
N ASN A 119 2.97 39.38 -20.65
CA ASN A 119 2.88 40.76 -20.19
C ASN A 119 4.23 41.44 -19.93
N GLN A 120 5.37 40.81 -20.26
CA GLN A 120 6.61 41.59 -20.39
C GLN A 120 6.46 42.43 -21.66
N PRO A 121 6.32 43.77 -21.57
CA PRO A 121 6.29 44.58 -22.77
C PRO A 121 7.67 44.44 -23.40
N GLU A 122 7.73 44.00 -24.66
CA GLU A 122 8.89 44.24 -25.50
C GLU A 122 9.16 45.75 -25.44
N GLN A 123 10.16 46.12 -24.64
CA GLN A 123 10.65 47.48 -24.61
C GLN A 123 11.19 47.79 -26.01
N GLY A 124 10.45 48.62 -26.73
CA GLY A 124 10.96 49.35 -27.88
C GLY A 124 10.31 48.97 -29.21
N LYS A 125 9.20 49.64 -29.52
CA LYS A 125 9.16 50.51 -30.71
C LYS A 125 8.03 51.52 -30.55
N VAL A 126 8.51 52.73 -30.25
CA VAL A 126 7.90 54.05 -30.40
C VAL A 126 6.62 54.04 -31.26
N PHE A 127 5.54 54.48 -30.63
CA PHE A 127 4.38 55.03 -31.33
C PHE A 127 4.87 56.09 -32.32
N ASP A 128 4.88 55.78 -33.61
CA ASP A 128 4.97 56.80 -34.65
C ASP A 128 3.55 57.17 -35.08
N TYR A 129 3.24 58.43 -34.80
CA TYR A 129 1.93 59.04 -34.84
C TYR A 129 1.56 59.33 -36.31
N LYS A 130 0.28 59.12 -36.64
CA LYS A 130 -0.32 59.59 -37.89
C LYS A 130 -0.04 61.08 -38.09
N LYS A 131 0.62 61.44 -39.20
CA LYS A 131 0.23 62.54 -40.11
C LYS A 131 1.02 62.48 -41.41
#